data_AF-A0A2X2L9I0-F1
#
_entry.id   AF-A0A2X2L9I0-F1
#
_cell.length_a   1.000
_cell.length_b   1.000
_cell.length_c   1.000
_cell.angle_alpha   90.00
_cell.angle_beta   90.00
_cell.angle_gamma   90.00
#
_symmetry.space_group_name_H-M   'P 1'
#
loop_
_entity.id
_entity.type
_entity.pdbx_description
1 polymer ?
#
loop_
_entity_poly.entity_id
_entity_poly.type
_entity_poly.pdbx_seq_one_letter_code
_entity_poly.pdbx_strand_id
1 'polypeptide(L)' 'MVNFFFFSYFEYAGQNIKLDMQKMASDPETQRWWKETDPCQQPLSDAQEKGEIWSGMTEVFHTD' A
#
# COMPACT_ATOMS: atom_id res chain seq x y z
N MET A 1 0.09 -21.38 -15.19
CA MET A 1 -0.56 -20.82 -13.99
C MET A 1 -0.89 -19.37 -14.29
N VAL A 2 -2.06 -18.90 -13.84
CA VAL A 2 -2.48 -17.50 -13.96
C VAL A 2 -2.07 -16.80 -12.65
N ASN A 3 -1.47 -15.63 -12.76
CA ASN A 3 -1.11 -14.79 -11.62
C ASN A 3 -2.09 -13.62 -11.54
N PHE A 4 -2.53 -13.27 -10.33
CA PHE A 4 -3.34 -12.09 -10.06
C PHE A 4 -2.49 -11.03 -9.38
N PHE A 5 -2.57 -9.80 -9.86
CA PHE A 5 -1.84 -8.67 -9.30
C PHE A 5 -2.81 -7.54 -8.97
N PHE A 6 -2.53 -6.86 -7.86
CA PHE A 6 -3.26 -5.68 -7.45
C PHE A 6 -2.34 -4.46 -7.59
N PHE A 7 -2.77 -3.49 -8.40
CA PHE A 7 -2.04 -2.23 -8.62
C PHE A 7 -2.82 -1.11 -7.95
N SER A 8 -2.12 -0.29 -7.16
CA SER A 8 -2.66 0.90 -6.51
C SER A 8 -2.07 2.15 -7.14
N TYR A 9 -2.88 3.20 -7.22
CA TYR A 9 -2.49 4.53 -7.67
C TYR A 9 -3.27 5.57 -6.85
N PHE A 10 -2.58 6.60 -6.38
CA PHE A 10 -3.19 7.75 -5.73
C PHE A 10 -2.31 8.98 -5.94
N GLU A 11 -2.94 10.14 -6.06
CA GLU A 11 -2.25 11.44 -5.99
C GLU A 11 -2.26 11.92 -4.56
N TYR A 12 -1.07 12.12 -4.01
CA TYR A 12 -0.92 12.63 -2.65
C TYR A 12 -0.74 14.15 -2.67
N ALA A 13 -1.76 14.88 -2.24
CA ALA A 13 -1.76 16.35 -2.16
C ALA A 13 -1.32 16.89 -0.79
N GLY A 14 -0.83 16.04 0.11
CA GLY A 14 -0.38 16.45 1.46
C GLY A 14 1.07 16.92 1.49
N GLN A 15 1.56 17.24 2.70
CA GLN A 15 2.89 17.85 2.88
C GLN A 15 3.90 16.93 3.60
N ASN A 16 3.44 15.90 4.32
CA ASN A 16 4.31 14.96 5.02
C ASN A 16 3.78 13.52 4.94
N ILE A 17 4.13 12.82 3.85
CA ILE A 17 3.60 11.48 3.57
C ILE A 17 3.91 10.49 4.70
N LYS A 18 5.08 10.59 5.33
CA LYS A 18 5.45 9.70 6.43
C LYS A 18 4.53 9.89 7.64
N LEU A 19 4.29 11.13 8.04
CA LEU A 19 3.41 11.44 9.17
C LEU A 19 1.95 11.05 8.85
N ASP A 20 1.50 11.30 7.63
CA ASP A 20 0.11 11.06 7.27
C ASP A 20 -0.19 9.56 7.07
N MET A 21 0.77 8.77 6.55
CA MET A 21 0.68 7.31 6.57
C MET A 21 0.71 6.74 7.99
N GLN A 22 1.48 7.34 8.91
CA GLN A 22 1.46 6.95 10.33
C GLN A 22 0.10 7.21 10.98
N LYS A 23 -0.53 8.37 10.70
CA LYS A 23 -1.88 8.67 11.19
C LYS A 23 -2.90 7.63 10.71
N MET A 24 -2.87 7.29 9.42
CA MET A 24 -3.71 6.24 8.84
C MET A 24 -3.45 4.88 9.51
N ALA A 25 -2.19 4.50 9.69
CA ALA A 25 -1.84 3.24 10.36
C ALA A 25 -2.30 3.19 11.83
N SER A 26 -2.42 4.35 12.49
CA SER A 26 -2.93 4.46 13.86
C SER A 26 -4.45 4.58 13.97
N ASP A 27 -5.17 4.75 12.85
CA ASP A 27 -6.63 4.89 12.86
C ASP A 27 -7.31 3.53 13.14
N PRO A 28 -8.17 3.43 14.18
CA PRO A 28 -8.77 2.16 14.58
C PRO A 28 -9.69 1.57 13.52
N GLU A 29 -10.37 2.38 12.73
CA GLU A 29 -11.24 1.87 11.66
C GLU A 29 -10.42 1.31 10.49
N THR A 30 -9.31 1.96 10.14
CA THR A 30 -8.35 1.45 9.16
C THR A 30 -7.76 0.11 9.62
N GLN A 31 -7.37 -0.02 10.89
CA GLN A 31 -6.88 -1.29 11.43
C GLN A 31 -7.95 -2.38 11.43
N ARG A 32 -9.21 -2.04 11.74
CA ARG A 32 -10.34 -2.98 11.66
C ARG A 32 -10.52 -3.45 10.21
N TRP A 33 -10.41 -2.55 9.24
CA TRP A 33 -10.53 -2.87 7.82
C TRP A 33 -9.39 -3.77 7.30
N TRP A 34 -8.15 -3.50 7.70
CA TRP A 34 -6.99 -4.31 7.31
C TRP A 34 -7.05 -5.73 7.84
N LYS A 35 -7.61 -5.97 9.04
CA LYS A 35 -7.85 -7.33 9.55
C LYS A 35 -8.70 -8.19 8.61
N GLU A 36 -9.63 -7.58 7.88
CA GLU A 36 -10.51 -8.27 6.94
C GLU A 36 -9.91 -8.37 5.53
N THR A 37 -9.08 -7.40 5.14
CA THR A 37 -8.59 -7.29 3.75
C THR A 37 -7.17 -7.78 3.51
N ASP A 38 -6.28 -7.70 4.49
CA ASP A 38 -4.90 -8.20 4.36
C ASP A 38 -4.84 -9.72 4.12
N PRO A 39 -5.71 -10.57 4.74
CA PRO A 39 -5.71 -12.01 4.46
C PRO A 39 -6.07 -12.38 3.01
N CYS A 40 -6.70 -11.47 2.27
CA CYS A 40 -7.05 -11.66 0.86
C CYS A 40 -5.89 -11.32 -0.09
N GLN A 41 -4.79 -10.78 0.42
CA GLN A 41 -3.67 -10.28 -0.36
C GLN A 41 -2.45 -11.20 -0.24
N GLN A 42 -1.60 -11.20 -1.26
CA GLN A 42 -0.34 -11.93 -1.30
C GLN A 42 0.79 -10.93 -1.58
N PRO A 43 1.52 -10.48 -0.54
CA PRO A 43 2.62 -9.55 -0.71
C PRO A 43 3.71 -10.13 -1.63
N LEU A 44 4.35 -9.28 -2.43
CA LEU A 44 5.54 -9.69 -3.18
C LEU A 44 6.73 -9.83 -2.23
N SER A 45 7.79 -10.52 -2.68
CA SER A 45 8.93 -10.88 -1.83
C SER A 45 9.59 -9.67 -1.16
N ASP A 46 9.73 -8.55 -1.87
CA ASP A 46 10.37 -7.34 -1.37
C ASP A 46 9.56 -6.61 -0.30
N ALA A 47 8.23 -6.69 -0.36
CA ALA A 47 7.33 -6.19 0.69
C ALA A 47 7.32 -7.15 1.90
N GLN A 48 7.24 -8.46 1.63
CA GLN A 48 7.23 -9.49 2.68
C GLN A 48 8.49 -9.45 3.54
N GLU A 49 9.67 -9.24 2.95
CA GLU A 49 10.95 -9.09 3.67
C GLU A 49 10.96 -7.90 4.66
N LYS A 50 10.12 -6.89 4.41
CA LYS A 50 9.99 -5.69 5.25
C LYS A 50 8.82 -5.76 6.23
N GLY A 51 8.01 -6.83 6.17
CA GLY A 51 6.74 -6.91 6.91
C GLY A 51 5.69 -5.94 6.37
N GLU A 52 5.76 -5.59 5.09
CA GLU A 52 4.83 -4.71 4.39
C GLU A 52 3.89 -5.52 3.47
N ILE A 53 2.74 -4.95 3.11
CA ILE A 53 1.81 -5.56 2.14
C ILE A 53 2.10 -5.09 0.71
N TRP A 54 2.49 -3.84 0.54
CA TRP A 54 2.62 -3.18 -0.76
C TRP A 54 4.08 -3.00 -1.16
N SER A 55 4.40 -3.38 -2.39
CA SER A 55 5.69 -3.06 -3.03
C SER A 55 5.59 -1.72 -3.76
N GLY A 56 6.57 -0.84 -3.55
CA GLY A 56 6.65 0.44 -4.23
C GLY A 56 7.01 0.30 -5.71
N MET A 57 6.53 1.21 -6.55
CA MET A 57 6.88 1.32 -7.96
C MET A 57 7.51 2.68 -8.27
N THR A 58 8.45 2.70 -9.21
CA THR A 58 9.04 3.94 -9.73
C THR A 58 8.21 4.42 -10.92
N GLU A 59 7.67 5.63 -10.83
CA GLU A 59 7.08 6.32 -11.97
C GLU A 59 8.18 6.68 -12.98
N VAL A 60 8.02 6.26 -14.23
CA VAL A 60 9.03 6.47 -15.31
C VAL A 60 8.56 7.41 -16.42
N PHE A 61 7.27 7.71 -16.45
CA PHE A 61 6.65 8.58 -17.45
C PHE A 61 5.36 9.17 -16.89
N HIS A 62 5.16 10.46 -17.15
CA HIS A 62 3.91 11.18 -16.89
C HIS A 62 3.69 12.23 -17.98
N THR A 63 2.44 12.42 -18.36
CA THR A 63 1.96 13.54 -19.17
C THR A 63 0.65 14.02 -18.56
N ASP A 64 0.50 15.33 -18.50
CA ASP A 64 -0.77 15.97 -18.10
C ASP A 64 -1.84 15.77 -19.19
#